data_AF-A0A1V5VE60-F1
#
_entry.id   AF-A0A1V5VE60-F1
#
_cell.length_a   1.000
_cell.length_b   1.000
_cell.length_c   1.000
_cell.angle_alpha   90.00
_cell.angle_beta   90.00
_cell.angle_gamma   90.00
#
_symmetry.space_group_name_H-M   'P 1'
#
loop_
_entity.id
_entity.type
_entity.pdbx_description
1 polymer ?
#
loop_
_entity_poly.entity_id
_entity_poly.type
_entity_poly.pdbx_seq_one_letter_code
_entity_poly.pdbx_strand_id
1 'polypeptide(L)'
;MDISAIRGLQGVGPVKETEERATSNALDMLQRMKDAASIAADEKQLAELDKQSREIESLFIYMLLKEMRKTVPEQKLIHGGKAEEIFRDMMDEEMSRKMAFTPGPGLGIAKMLYEELSRSIIGKAGGTEKDLTGEE
;
A
#
# COMPACT_ATOMS: atom_id res chain seq x y z
N MET A 1 -65.82 -37.98 16.95
CA MET A 1 -65.03 -36.75 17.11
C MET A 1 -63.57 -37.15 17.06
N ASP A 2 -62.87 -36.62 16.08
CA ASP A 2 -61.61 -37.12 15.55
C ASP A 2 -60.43 -36.42 16.24
N ILE A 3 -59.53 -37.17 16.89
CA ILE A 3 -58.40 -36.63 17.66
C ILE A 3 -57.09 -36.64 16.81
N SER A 4 -57.21 -36.87 15.49
CA SER A 4 -56.08 -36.99 14.57
C SER A 4 -55.38 -35.66 14.20
N ALA A 5 -55.76 -34.53 14.81
CA ALA A 5 -55.29 -33.19 14.42
C ALA A 5 -54.06 -32.65 15.18
N ILE A 6 -53.46 -33.41 16.10
CA ILE A 6 -52.23 -32.98 16.80
C ILE A 6 -51.02 -33.77 16.27
N ARG A 7 -50.76 -33.65 14.96
CA ARG A 7 -49.54 -34.15 14.32
C ARG A 7 -48.86 -33.02 13.55
N GLY A 8 -48.51 -31.95 14.28
CA GLY A 8 -47.88 -30.74 13.75
C GLY A 8 -46.49 -30.43 14.32
N LEU A 9 -45.80 -31.40 14.92
CA LEU A 9 -44.43 -31.23 15.45
C LEU A 9 -43.55 -32.41 15.02
N GLN A 10 -43.35 -32.59 13.71
CA GLN A 10 -42.17 -33.27 13.19
C GLN A 10 -41.35 -32.24 12.43
N GLY A 11 -40.21 -31.85 13.00
CA GLY A 11 -39.29 -30.93 12.32
C GLY A 11 -38.34 -30.15 13.22
N VAL A 12 -37.86 -30.72 14.34
CA VAL A 12 -36.64 -30.23 14.98
C VAL A 12 -35.58 -31.29 14.68
N GLY A 13 -34.69 -31.00 13.73
CA GLY A 13 -33.55 -31.87 13.40
C GLY A 13 -32.68 -32.13 14.63
N PRO A 14 -31.81 -33.15 14.60
CA PRO A 14 -30.98 -33.51 15.75
C PRO A 14 -30.09 -32.32 16.15
N VAL A 15 -30.13 -31.95 17.44
CA VAL A 15 -29.42 -30.81 18.06
C VAL A 15 -27.90 -30.77 17.75
N LYS A 16 -27.30 -31.90 17.38
CA LYS A 16 -25.88 -32.01 16.98
C LYS A 16 -25.56 -31.30 15.66
N GLU A 17 -26.50 -31.27 14.72
CA GLU A 17 -26.30 -30.68 13.39
C GLU A 17 -26.32 -29.13 13.43
N THR A 18 -27.02 -28.57 14.42
CA THR A 18 -27.05 -27.10 14.65
C THR A 18 -25.79 -26.58 15.32
N GLU A 19 -25.15 -27.35 16.19
CA GLU A 19 -23.87 -26.97 16.83
C GLU A 19 -22.72 -26.98 15.82
N GLU A 20 -22.64 -28.03 14.99
CA GLU A 20 -21.60 -28.19 13.97
C GLU A 20 -21.70 -27.09 12.88
N ARG A 21 -22.92 -26.73 12.46
CA ARG A 21 -23.18 -25.60 11.55
C ARG A 21 -22.85 -24.24 12.19
N ALA A 22 -23.15 -24.05 13.47
CA ALA A 22 -22.79 -22.83 14.18
C ALA A 22 -21.26 -22.66 14.30
N THR A 23 -20.53 -23.74 14.58
CA THR A 23 -19.05 -23.72 14.63
C THR A 23 -18.42 -23.50 13.25
N SER A 24 -18.97 -24.08 12.19
CA SER A 24 -18.50 -23.90 10.81
C SER A 24 -18.69 -22.45 10.33
N ASN A 25 -19.86 -21.86 10.61
CA ASN A 25 -20.13 -20.45 10.29
C ASN A 25 -19.22 -19.49 11.07
N ALA A 26 -18.90 -19.80 12.33
CA ALA A 26 -17.96 -19.00 13.13
C ALA A 26 -16.52 -19.10 12.59
N LEU A 27 -16.09 -20.27 12.12
CA LEU A 27 -14.78 -20.48 11.47
C LEU A 27 -14.67 -19.71 10.15
N ASP A 28 -15.69 -19.77 9.29
CA ASP A 28 -15.73 -19.00 8.04
C ASP A 28 -15.70 -17.49 8.32
N MET A 29 -16.43 -17.01 9.34
CA MET A 29 -16.39 -15.61 9.75
C MET A 29 -14.99 -15.19 10.24
N LEU A 30 -14.32 -16.01 11.05
CA LEU A 30 -12.95 -15.74 11.51
C LEU A 30 -11.94 -15.72 10.36
N GLN A 31 -12.08 -16.63 9.40
CA GLN A 31 -11.21 -16.68 8.22
C GLN A 31 -11.37 -15.41 7.37
N ARG A 32 -12.61 -14.99 7.10
CA ARG A 32 -12.89 -13.73 6.39
C ARG A 32 -12.34 -12.51 7.11
N MET A 33 -12.41 -12.47 8.44
CA MET A 33 -11.81 -11.39 9.24
C MET A 33 -10.29 -11.38 9.13
N LYS A 34 -9.65 -12.55 9.07
CA LYS A 34 -8.20 -12.68 8.89
C LYS A 34 -7.77 -12.23 7.49
N ASP A 35 -8.51 -12.62 6.46
CA ASP A 35 -8.22 -12.23 5.08
C ASP A 35 -8.40 -10.72 4.88
N ALA A 36 -9.49 -10.15 5.44
CA ALA A 36 -9.70 -8.70 5.45
C ALA A 36 -8.59 -7.94 6.19
N ALA A 37 -8.10 -8.49 7.31
CA ALA A 37 -6.98 -7.90 8.04
C ALA A 37 -5.65 -7.98 7.24
N SER A 38 -5.43 -9.06 6.49
CA SER A 38 -4.27 -9.20 5.61
C SER A 38 -4.31 -8.18 4.48
N ILE A 39 -5.45 -8.04 3.79
CA ILE A 39 -5.64 -7.07 2.71
C ILE A 39 -5.40 -5.64 3.22
N ALA A 40 -5.99 -5.30 4.38
CA ALA A 40 -5.78 -3.98 4.98
C ALA A 40 -4.31 -3.72 5.36
N ALA A 41 -3.58 -4.75 5.78
CA ALA A 41 -2.15 -4.64 6.05
C ALA A 41 -1.34 -4.40 4.77
N ASP A 42 -1.65 -5.11 3.68
CA ASP A 42 -0.98 -4.96 2.39
C ASP A 42 -1.28 -3.58 1.77
N GLU A 43 -2.52 -3.10 1.82
CA GLU A 43 -2.89 -1.75 1.38
C GLU A 43 -2.09 -0.67 2.12
N LYS A 44 -1.95 -0.81 3.45
CA LYS A 44 -1.16 0.13 4.25
C LYS A 44 0.32 0.10 3.85
N GLN A 45 0.88 -1.08 3.59
CA GLN A 45 2.27 -1.22 3.14
C GLN A 45 2.48 -0.60 1.76
N LEU A 46 1.55 -0.80 0.83
CA LEU A 46 1.61 -0.21 -0.51
C LEU A 46 1.52 1.33 -0.45
N ALA A 47 0.64 1.88 0.38
CA ALA A 47 0.52 3.33 0.56
C ALA A 47 1.81 3.94 1.15
N GLU A 48 2.42 3.29 2.15
CA GLU A 48 3.69 3.73 2.71
C GLU A 48 4.84 3.61 1.69
N LEU A 49 4.84 2.57 0.88
CA LEU A 49 5.82 2.38 -0.18
C LEU A 49 5.74 3.48 -1.25
N ASP A 50 4.54 3.89 -1.68
CA ASP A 50 4.37 5.03 -2.61
C ASP A 50 4.93 6.32 -1.99
N LYS A 51 4.61 6.58 -0.73
CA LYS A 51 5.12 7.76 0.00
C LYS A 51 6.65 7.77 0.05
N GLN A 52 7.26 6.66 0.45
CA GLN A 52 8.72 6.53 0.53
C GLN A 52 9.39 6.65 -0.84
N SER A 53 8.78 6.08 -1.88
CA SER A 53 9.28 6.18 -3.25
C SER A 53 9.29 7.65 -3.74
N ARG A 54 8.27 8.43 -3.40
CA ARG A 54 8.22 9.88 -3.66
C ARG A 54 9.23 10.67 -2.84
N GLU A 55 9.46 10.28 -1.58
CA GLU A 55 10.51 10.90 -0.75
C GLU A 55 11.90 10.70 -1.38
N ILE A 56 12.20 9.51 -1.90
CA ILE A 56 13.45 9.24 -2.62
C ILE A 56 13.57 10.11 -3.88
N GLU A 57 12.50 10.21 -4.68
CA GLU A 57 12.49 11.08 -5.86
C GLU A 57 12.72 12.55 -5.47
N SER A 58 12.14 13.02 -4.35
CA SER A 58 12.35 14.39 -3.85
C SER A 58 13.82 14.66 -3.48
N LEU A 59 14.50 13.68 -2.88
CA LEU A 59 15.91 13.79 -2.56
C LEU A 59 16.77 13.86 -3.83
N PHE A 60 16.43 13.02 -4.82
CA PHE A 60 17.12 13.04 -6.10
C PHE A 60 16.93 14.38 -6.84
N ILE A 61 15.70 14.91 -6.88
CA ILE A 61 15.42 16.23 -7.46
C ILE A 61 16.19 17.31 -6.72
N TYR A 62 16.25 17.27 -5.39
CA TYR A 62 17.02 18.23 -4.59
C TYR A 62 18.52 18.22 -4.99
N MET A 63 19.11 17.02 -5.09
CA MET A 63 20.50 16.87 -5.55
C MET A 63 20.68 17.40 -6.97
N LEU A 64 19.74 17.09 -7.87
CA LEU A 64 19.76 17.55 -9.25
C LEU A 64 19.72 19.08 -9.34
N LEU A 65 18.80 19.74 -8.63
CA LEU A 65 18.69 21.20 -8.58
C LEU A 65 20.00 21.83 -8.06
N LYS A 66 20.59 21.25 -7.02
CA LYS A 66 21.84 21.70 -6.43
C LYS A 66 23.00 21.60 -7.41
N GLU A 67 23.15 20.47 -8.11
CA GLU A 67 24.21 20.28 -9.12
C GLU A 67 24.00 21.19 -10.33
N MET A 68 22.76 21.33 -10.82
CA MET A 68 22.44 22.27 -11.90
C MET A 68 22.85 23.69 -11.54
N ARG A 69 22.60 24.12 -10.31
CA ARG A 69 22.95 25.47 -9.84
C ARG A 69 24.46 25.71 -9.80
N LYS A 70 25.26 24.71 -9.43
CA LYS A 70 26.74 24.81 -9.49
C LYS A 70 27.28 25.07 -10.89
N THR A 71 26.50 24.76 -11.94
CA THR A 71 26.90 25.02 -13.34
C THR A 71 26.65 26.48 -13.77
N VAL A 72 25.86 27.25 -13.00
CA VAL A 72 25.59 28.65 -13.29
C VAL A 72 26.68 29.53 -12.66
N PRO A 73 27.50 30.26 -13.44
CA PRO A 73 28.55 31.10 -12.90
C PRO A 73 27.97 32.25 -12.06
N GLU A 74 28.49 32.42 -10.84
CA GLU A 74 28.04 33.49 -9.96
C GLU A 74 28.51 34.87 -10.46
N GLN A 75 27.58 35.84 -10.48
CA GLN A 75 27.91 37.22 -10.78
C GLN A 75 28.57 37.85 -9.57
N LYS A 76 29.91 37.98 -9.61
CA LYS A 76 30.75 38.48 -8.50
C LYS A 76 30.39 39.87 -7.96
N LEU A 77 29.56 40.64 -8.65
CA LEU A 77 29.27 42.03 -8.30
C LEU A 77 27.99 42.20 -7.46
N ILE A 78 27.08 41.22 -7.47
CA ILE A 78 25.81 41.28 -6.74
C ILE A 78 25.50 39.86 -6.22
N HIS A 79 25.90 39.56 -4.98
CA HIS A 79 25.59 38.29 -4.32
C HIS A 79 24.92 38.55 -2.95
N GLY A 80 23.84 37.85 -2.63
CA GLY A 80 23.12 37.96 -1.35
C GLY A 80 23.78 37.22 -0.18
N GLY A 81 24.96 36.64 -0.40
CA GLY A 81 25.80 36.04 0.65
C GLY A 81 25.21 34.79 1.29
N LYS A 82 25.71 34.41 2.47
CA LYS A 82 25.32 33.17 3.17
C LYS A 82 23.82 33.06 3.48
N ALA A 83 23.15 34.19 3.72
CA ALA A 83 21.72 34.21 3.98
C ALA A 83 20.91 33.79 2.73
N GLU A 84 21.32 34.26 1.55
CA GLU A 84 20.73 33.83 0.29
C GLU A 84 20.97 32.34 0.05
N GLU A 85 22.19 31.84 0.28
CA GLU A 85 22.52 30.41 0.13
C GLU A 85 21.62 29.52 0.98
N ILE A 86 21.43 29.87 2.26
CA ILE A 86 20.55 29.12 3.18
C ILE A 86 19.11 29.15 2.69
N PHE A 87 18.60 30.33 2.33
CA PHE A 87 17.23 30.46 1.83
C PHE A 87 17.01 29.66 0.54
N ARG A 88 18.01 29.68 -0.35
CA ARG A 88 17.99 28.97 -1.63
C ARG A 88 18.05 27.46 -1.43
N ASP A 89 18.87 26.96 -0.51
CA ASP A 89 18.90 25.54 -0.15
C ASP A 89 17.55 25.08 0.43
N MET A 90 16.92 25.89 1.30
CA MET A 90 15.56 25.60 1.81
C MET A 90 14.51 25.65 0.71
N MET A 91 14.62 26.61 -0.23
CA MET A 91 13.71 26.73 -1.36
C MET A 91 13.82 25.51 -2.29
N ASP A 92 15.04 25.03 -2.55
CA ASP A 92 15.31 23.86 -3.38
C ASP A 92 14.74 22.59 -2.73
N GLU A 93 14.79 22.46 -1.40
CA GLU A 93 14.17 21.35 -0.66
C GLU A 93 12.63 21.35 -0.80
N GLU A 94 11.98 22.50 -0.58
CA GLU A 94 10.53 22.60 -0.71
C GLU A 94 10.07 22.39 -2.17
N MET A 95 10.85 22.89 -3.13
CA MET A 95 10.58 22.70 -4.54
C MET A 95 10.69 21.22 -4.92
N SER A 96 11.72 20.52 -4.44
CA SER A 96 11.91 19.10 -4.74
C SER A 96 10.79 18.23 -4.17
N ARG A 97 10.35 18.51 -2.94
CA ARG A 97 9.18 17.86 -2.33
C ARG A 97 7.92 18.12 -3.15
N LYS A 98 7.65 19.38 -3.52
CA LYS A 98 6.48 19.70 -4.37
C LYS A 98 6.53 18.96 -5.70
N MET A 99 7.69 18.92 -6.36
CA MET A 99 7.82 18.24 -7.65
C MET A 99 7.56 16.73 -7.54
N ALA A 100 8.07 16.05 -6.51
CA ALA A 100 7.87 14.61 -6.32
C ALA A 100 6.43 14.23 -5.88
N PHE A 101 5.75 15.12 -5.16
CA PHE A 101 4.39 14.87 -4.63
C PHE A 101 3.28 15.44 -5.52
N THR A 102 3.59 16.28 -6.52
CA THR A 102 2.59 16.81 -7.45
C THR A 102 2.01 15.69 -8.32
N PRO A 103 0.67 15.62 -8.49
CA PRO A 103 0.05 14.69 -9.43
C PRO A 103 0.48 14.99 -10.87
N GLY A 104 1.20 14.07 -11.52
CA GLY A 104 1.68 14.22 -12.89
C GLY A 104 2.96 13.41 -13.15
N PRO A 105 3.53 13.48 -14.37
CA PRO A 105 4.84 12.93 -14.64
C PRO A 105 5.90 13.77 -13.90
N GLY A 106 6.32 13.30 -12.73
CA GLY A 106 7.57 13.72 -12.10
C GLY A 106 8.76 13.23 -12.92
N LEU A 107 9.88 12.91 -12.26
CA LEU A 107 11.01 12.25 -12.94
C LEU A 107 10.72 10.77 -13.26
N GLY A 108 9.67 10.20 -12.64
CA GLY A 108 9.25 8.81 -12.86
C GLY A 108 10.07 7.80 -12.05
N ILE A 109 11.02 8.25 -11.24
CA ILE A 109 11.84 7.41 -10.37
C ILE A 109 10.98 6.81 -9.27
N ALA A 110 10.10 7.62 -8.67
CA ALA A 110 9.17 7.14 -7.64
C ALA A 110 8.29 6.01 -8.18
N LYS A 111 7.80 6.15 -9.41
CA LYS A 111 6.98 5.14 -10.08
C LYS A 111 7.76 3.84 -10.32
N MET A 112 8.99 3.93 -10.86
CA MET A 112 9.82 2.76 -11.10
C MET A 112 10.15 2.02 -9.79
N LEU A 113 10.49 2.75 -8.72
CA LEU A 113 10.75 2.17 -7.40
C LEU A 113 9.51 1.49 -6.81
N TYR A 114 8.35 2.16 -6.88
CA TYR A 114 7.09 1.60 -6.44
C TYR A 114 6.75 0.31 -7.20
N GLU A 115 6.87 0.32 -8.52
CA GLU A 115 6.59 -0.85 -9.37
C GLU A 115 7.50 -2.04 -9.05
N GLU A 116 8.79 -1.80 -8.78
CA GLU A 116 9.74 -2.86 -8.42
C GLU A 116 9.42 -3.45 -7.04
N LEU A 117 9.24 -2.58 -6.04
CA LEU A 117 9.12 -2.99 -4.65
C LEU A 117 7.72 -3.53 -4.31
N SER A 118 6.67 -3.01 -4.96
CA SER A 118 5.28 -3.46 -4.74
C SER A 118 5.06 -4.90 -5.19
N ARG A 119 5.81 -5.40 -6.18
CA ARG A 119 5.73 -6.81 -6.60
C ARG A 119 6.05 -7.79 -5.48
N SER A 120 6.96 -7.43 -4.57
CA SER A 120 7.26 -8.28 -3.40
C SER A 120 6.12 -8.30 -2.37
N ILE A 121 5.33 -7.23 -2.29
CA ILE A 121 4.20 -7.11 -1.34
C ILE A 121 2.99 -7.83 -1.93
N ILE A 122 2.67 -7.58 -3.20
CA ILE A 122 1.56 -8.23 -3.92
C ILE A 122 1.83 -9.73 -4.11
N GLY A 123 3.08 -10.11 -4.40
CA GLY A 123 3.47 -11.52 -4.53
C GLY A 123 3.31 -12.32 -3.22
N LYS A 124 3.36 -11.65 -2.06
CA LYS A 124 3.04 -12.27 -0.77
C LYS A 124 1.55 -12.61 -0.62
N ALA A 125 0.66 -11.85 -1.26
CA ALA A 125 -0.78 -12.09 -1.25
C ALA A 125 -1.21 -13.23 -2.21
N GLY A 126 -0.36 -13.62 -3.17
CA GLY A 126 -0.68 -14.60 -4.22
C GLY A 126 0.02 -15.96 -4.09
N GLY A 127 0.74 -16.24 -3.00
CA GLY A 127 1.72 -17.32 -2.95
C GLY A 127 1.45 -18.45 -1.95
N THR A 128 0.34 -19.18 -2.08
CA THR A 128 0.21 -20.56 -1.53
C THR A 128 -0.71 -21.47 -2.37
N GLU A 129 -0.68 -21.49 -3.72
CA GLU A 129 -1.39 -22.58 -4.45
C GLU A 129 -1.05 -22.79 -5.93
N LYS A 130 0.23 -22.75 -6.37
CA LYS A 130 0.51 -23.18 -7.76
C LYS A 130 1.89 -23.72 -8.13
N ASP A 131 2.65 -24.30 -7.21
CA ASP A 131 3.97 -24.92 -7.53
C ASP A 131 4.12 -26.38 -7.03
N LEU A 132 3.04 -27.17 -6.96
CA LEU A 132 3.16 -28.58 -6.57
C LEU A 132 2.50 -29.63 -7.49
N THR A 133 2.00 -29.27 -8.67
CA THR A 133 1.65 -30.28 -9.68
C THR A 133 1.97 -29.78 -11.08
N GLY A 134 3.18 -30.13 -11.53
CA GLY A 134 3.64 -30.00 -12.91
C GLY A 134 4.63 -31.12 -13.20
N GLU A 135 4.23 -32.35 -12.89
CA GLU A 135 4.73 -33.50 -13.65
C GLU A 135 3.96 -33.55 -14.97
N GLU A 136 4.72 -33.95 -16.00
CA GLU A 136 4.40 -34.16 -17.43
C GLU A 136 4.57 -32.95 -18.37
#